data_AF-A0A7W9PEE2-F1
#
_entry.id   AF-A0A7W9PEE2-F1
#
_cell.length_a   1.000
_cell.length_b   1.000
_cell.length_c   1.000
_cell.angle_alpha   90.00
_cell.angle_beta   90.00
_cell.angle_gamma   90.00
#
_symmetry.space_group_name_H-M   'P 1'
#
loop_
_entity.id
_entity.type
_entity.pdbx_description
1 polymer ?
#
loop_
_entity_poly.entity_id
_entity_poly.type
_entity_poly.pdbx_seq_one_letter_code
_entity_poly.pdbx_strand_id
1 'polypeptide(L)'
;MSIVFRAAAPESASLTDLGPLQNLPGTWMGTGFSLAELPDHEGGAPFRLRLDATHETLTFTEIGAPILNRGNVQDDIVFRGVRYLQQISSAQTAESLHVENGMWLFVPPTSAPQAGPTVVRMGTIPHGDSFLAQGAPVADVPGAPEIPPLESTPPGFPFGEGYFPPPGTVLPPGIPDEALRNPAALLRQVLKEQTVVHTTTLSVRTGPGDIRNIGFVTANANATTLRAILWIETIQRPDGTETLQLQYSQHSILRFPAGPNPDPAVPIDWPHIQVGTLVKQ
;
A
#
# COMPACT_ATOMS: atom_id res chain seq x y z
N MET A 1 -4.76 11.80 50.72
CA MET A 1 -3.98 10.63 50.29
C MET A 1 -3.45 10.92 48.89
N SER A 2 -2.13 10.90 48.69
CA SER A 2 -1.53 11.12 47.38
C SER A 2 -1.70 9.85 46.54
N ILE A 3 -2.39 9.94 45.40
CA ILE A 3 -2.47 8.83 44.45
C ILE A 3 -1.12 8.79 43.74
N VAL A 4 -0.27 7.85 44.16
CA VAL A 4 1.02 7.60 43.51
C VAL A 4 0.74 6.79 42.23
N PHE A 5 0.93 7.41 41.06
CA PHE A 5 0.89 6.71 39.78
C PHE A 5 2.08 5.75 39.70
N ARG A 6 1.83 4.45 39.88
CA ARG A 6 2.84 3.40 39.67
C ARG A 6 2.72 2.86 38.25
N ALA A 7 3.86 2.44 37.67
CA ALA A 7 3.86 1.68 36.44
C ALA A 7 3.04 0.39 36.62
N ALA A 8 2.12 0.13 35.70
CA ALA A 8 1.38 -1.12 35.63
C ALA A 8 2.03 -2.06 34.62
N ALA A 9 1.88 -3.37 34.83
CA ALA A 9 2.18 -4.35 33.79
C ALA A 9 1.24 -4.13 32.59
N PRO A 10 1.66 -4.46 31.35
CA PRO A 10 0.76 -4.42 30.21
C PRO A 10 -0.45 -5.32 30.48
N GLU A 11 -1.64 -4.72 30.42
CA GLU A 11 -2.90 -5.43 30.58
C GLU A 11 -3.19 -6.18 29.28
N SER A 12 -3.39 -7.50 29.34
CA SER A 12 -3.75 -8.28 28.15
C SER A 12 -5.21 -8.02 27.79
N ALA A 13 -5.48 -7.06 26.92
CA ALA A 13 -6.78 -6.91 26.29
C ALA A 13 -6.80 -7.76 25.01
N SER A 14 -7.30 -8.98 25.09
CA SER A 14 -7.79 -9.69 23.90
C SER A 14 -9.27 -9.99 24.09
N LEU A 15 -10.09 -9.30 23.29
CA LEU A 15 -11.52 -9.58 23.03
C LEU A 15 -11.77 -9.41 21.52
N THR A 16 -10.83 -9.90 20.70
CA THR A 16 -10.59 -9.49 19.32
C THR A 16 -11.62 -10.03 18.33
N ASP A 17 -12.59 -9.20 17.99
CA ASP A 17 -13.15 -9.19 16.64
C ASP A 17 -12.37 -8.13 15.84
N LEU A 18 -11.29 -8.52 15.16
CA LEU A 18 -10.57 -7.64 14.21
C LEU A 18 -11.28 -7.58 12.85
N GLY A 19 -12.42 -8.28 12.72
CA GLY A 19 -13.12 -8.51 11.46
C GLY A 19 -12.14 -8.92 10.36
N PRO A 20 -12.16 -8.24 9.20
CA PRO A 20 -11.32 -8.59 8.06
C PRO A 20 -9.81 -8.36 8.29
N LEU A 21 -9.41 -7.75 9.42
CA LEU A 21 -8.00 -7.53 9.77
C LEU A 21 -7.38 -8.69 10.57
N GLN A 22 -8.17 -9.71 10.95
CA GLN A 22 -7.77 -10.76 11.91
C GLN A 22 -6.51 -11.52 11.55
N ASN A 23 -6.21 -11.66 10.25
CA ASN A 23 -5.05 -12.41 9.78
C ASN A 23 -3.77 -11.56 9.69
N LEU A 24 -3.86 -10.23 9.76
CA LEU A 24 -2.72 -9.32 9.60
C LEU A 24 -1.67 -9.37 10.72
N PRO A 25 -2.01 -9.44 12.03
CA PRO A 25 -1.02 -9.36 13.11
C PRO A 25 0.14 -10.35 12.94
N GLY A 26 1.37 -9.85 13.13
CA GLY A 26 2.60 -10.60 12.89
C GLY A 26 3.56 -9.88 11.93
N THR A 27 4.64 -10.56 11.57
CA THR A 27 5.64 -10.07 10.61
C THR A 27 5.52 -10.83 9.30
N TRP A 28 5.56 -10.09 8.21
CA TRP A 28 5.50 -10.58 6.85
C TRP A 28 6.79 -10.18 6.14
N MET A 29 7.38 -11.11 5.41
CA MET A 29 8.62 -10.88 4.67
C MET A 29 8.47 -11.43 3.26
N GLY A 30 9.08 -10.75 2.30
CA GLY A 30 9.04 -11.20 0.91
C GLY A 30 9.76 -10.27 -0.04
N THR A 31 9.35 -10.35 -1.30
CA THR A 31 9.94 -9.61 -2.40
C THR A 31 8.89 -8.90 -3.22
N GLY A 32 9.32 -7.92 -4.00
CA GLY A 32 8.43 -7.09 -4.79
C GLY A 32 9.13 -6.32 -5.90
N PHE A 33 8.41 -5.34 -6.43
CA PHE A 33 8.87 -4.46 -7.49
C PHE A 33 8.33 -3.05 -7.28
N SER A 34 9.24 -2.08 -7.38
CA SER A 34 8.99 -0.65 -7.32
C SER A 34 9.20 -0.03 -8.70
N LEU A 35 8.26 0.80 -9.13
CA LEU A 35 8.34 1.59 -10.36
C LEU A 35 7.96 3.03 -10.04
N ALA A 36 8.87 3.97 -10.33
CA ALA A 36 8.63 5.39 -10.12
C ALA A 36 9.36 6.24 -11.15
N GLU A 37 8.75 7.34 -11.55
CA GLU A 37 9.42 8.41 -12.31
C GLU A 37 9.82 9.51 -11.34
N LEU A 38 11.09 9.87 -11.37
CA LEU A 38 11.70 10.83 -10.45
C LEU A 38 12.27 12.02 -11.24
N PRO A 39 12.12 13.27 -10.77
CA PRO A 39 12.77 14.41 -11.41
C PRO A 39 14.29 14.21 -11.50
N ASP A 40 14.87 14.52 -12.65
CA ASP A 40 16.30 14.29 -12.91
C ASP A 40 17.05 15.61 -13.14
N HIS A 41 16.84 16.57 -12.23
CA HIS A 41 17.39 17.92 -12.33
C HIS A 41 18.92 17.92 -12.53
N GLU A 42 19.64 17.08 -11.79
CA GLU A 42 21.10 16.98 -11.86
C GLU A 42 21.59 16.21 -13.10
N GLY A 43 20.80 15.25 -13.61
CA GLY A 43 21.11 14.49 -14.83
C GLY A 43 20.76 15.23 -16.13
N GLY A 44 20.03 16.35 -16.03
CA GLY A 44 19.65 17.20 -17.17
C GLY A 44 18.46 16.67 -17.99
N ALA A 45 17.86 15.55 -17.58
CA ALA A 45 16.59 15.06 -18.12
C ALA A 45 15.40 15.57 -17.27
N PRO A 46 14.18 15.67 -17.82
CA PRO A 46 13.01 16.04 -17.03
C PRO A 46 12.71 15.03 -15.92
N PHE A 47 12.72 13.73 -16.26
CA PHE A 47 12.57 12.63 -15.31
C PHE A 47 13.53 11.48 -15.63
N ARG A 48 13.79 10.66 -14.62
CA ARG A 48 14.39 9.34 -14.75
C ARG A 48 13.42 8.28 -14.24
N LEU A 49 13.29 7.22 -15.02
CA LEU A 49 12.60 6.00 -14.61
C LEU A 49 13.48 5.25 -13.61
N ARG A 50 12.93 4.99 -12.42
CA ARG A 50 13.53 4.15 -11.38
C ARG A 50 12.76 2.85 -11.27
N LEU A 51 13.47 1.74 -11.43
CA LEU A 51 12.95 0.38 -11.36
C LEU A 51 13.78 -0.41 -10.35
N ASP A 52 13.15 -0.93 -9.31
CA ASP A 52 13.84 -1.66 -8.26
C ASP A 52 13.09 -2.98 -7.96
N ALA A 53 13.78 -4.11 -8.06
CA ALA A 53 13.35 -5.32 -7.36
C ALA A 53 13.57 -5.10 -5.86
N THR A 54 12.66 -5.56 -5.00
CA THR A 54 12.66 -5.19 -3.58
C THR A 54 12.73 -6.40 -2.64
N HIS A 55 13.36 -6.21 -1.48
CA HIS A 55 13.13 -7.02 -0.28
C HIS A 55 12.33 -6.21 0.73
N GLU A 56 11.34 -6.85 1.34
CA GLU A 56 10.34 -6.16 2.15
C GLU A 56 10.09 -6.83 3.48
N THR A 57 9.85 -6.00 4.49
CA THR A 57 9.32 -6.40 5.79
C THR A 57 8.11 -5.54 6.11
N LEU A 58 7.00 -6.19 6.46
CA LEU A 58 5.78 -5.53 6.89
C LEU A 58 5.32 -6.15 8.21
N THR A 59 5.30 -5.38 9.27
CA THR A 59 4.89 -5.84 10.60
C THR A 59 3.59 -5.18 11.00
N PHE A 60 2.61 -5.99 11.43
CA PHE A 60 1.37 -5.53 12.03
C PHE A 60 1.34 -5.86 13.51
N THR A 61 1.00 -4.89 14.36
CA THR A 61 0.70 -5.13 15.78
C THR A 61 -0.74 -4.74 16.06
N GLU A 62 -1.47 -5.56 16.81
CA GLU A 62 -2.78 -5.17 17.30
C GLU A 62 -2.72 -3.89 18.14
N ILE A 63 -3.73 -3.04 18.00
CA ILE A 63 -3.94 -1.94 18.96
C ILE A 63 -4.40 -2.51 20.32
N GLY A 64 -5.00 -3.71 20.33
CA GLY A 64 -5.36 -4.49 21.52
C GLY A 64 -6.63 -3.99 22.24
N ALA A 65 -6.80 -2.68 22.37
CA ALA A 65 -7.99 -2.08 22.98
C ALA A 65 -9.07 -1.69 21.95
N PRO A 66 -10.37 -1.73 22.33
CA PRO A 66 -11.44 -1.14 21.54
C PRO A 66 -11.21 0.38 21.34
N ILE A 67 -11.36 0.87 20.11
CA ILE A 67 -11.14 2.29 19.78
C ILE A 67 -12.49 3.02 19.82
N LEU A 68 -12.84 3.57 20.98
CA LEU A 68 -14.13 4.23 21.22
C LEU A 68 -14.22 5.57 20.48
N ASN A 69 -15.27 5.74 19.67
CA ASN A 69 -15.62 7.00 19.01
C ASN A 69 -17.01 7.44 19.46
N ARG A 70 -17.09 8.69 19.94
CA ARG A 70 -18.35 9.22 20.50
C ARG A 70 -19.23 9.81 19.41
N GLY A 71 -20.46 9.33 19.37
CA GLY A 71 -21.46 9.82 18.44
C GLY A 71 -22.14 11.10 18.94
N ASN A 72 -22.46 12.00 18.01
CA ASN A 72 -23.31 13.17 18.28
C ASN A 72 -24.65 13.08 17.53
N VAL A 73 -24.59 12.67 16.25
CA VAL A 73 -25.76 12.49 15.37
C VAL A 73 -26.03 11.00 15.04
N GLN A 74 -25.30 10.10 15.70
CA GLN A 74 -25.48 8.66 15.71
C GLN A 74 -25.03 8.13 17.07
N ASP A 75 -25.25 6.85 17.36
CA ASP A 75 -24.73 6.21 18.57
C ASP A 75 -23.19 6.12 18.55
N ASP A 76 -22.61 5.85 19.71
CA ASP A 76 -21.19 5.53 19.83
C ASP A 76 -20.83 4.31 18.98
N ILE A 77 -19.68 4.38 18.33
CA ILE A 77 -19.14 3.28 17.54
C ILE A 77 -17.75 2.91 18.03
N VAL A 78 -17.34 1.68 17.75
CA VAL A 78 -16.07 1.17 18.24
C VAL A 78 -15.28 0.59 17.08
N PHE A 79 -14.13 1.19 16.79
CA PHE A 79 -13.24 0.65 15.77
C PHE A 79 -12.40 -0.48 16.37
N ARG A 80 -11.81 -1.24 15.45
CA ARG A 80 -10.80 -2.26 15.71
C ARG A 80 -9.63 -2.00 14.77
N GLY A 81 -8.42 -2.35 15.15
CA GLY A 81 -7.31 -2.02 14.27
C GLY A 81 -5.96 -2.58 14.66
N VAL A 82 -5.06 -2.47 13.70
CA VAL A 82 -3.65 -2.84 13.80
C VAL A 82 -2.81 -1.62 13.40
N ARG A 83 -1.71 -1.39 14.11
CA ARG A 83 -0.62 -0.53 13.62
C ARG A 83 0.25 -1.32 12.66
N TYR A 84 0.87 -0.65 11.68
CA TYR A 84 1.85 -1.28 10.80
C TYR A 84 3.14 -0.47 10.66
N LEU A 85 4.22 -1.18 10.31
CA LEU A 85 5.48 -0.64 9.83
C LEU A 85 5.88 -1.41 8.57
N GLN A 86 6.04 -0.69 7.46
CA GLN A 86 6.51 -1.21 6.19
C GLN A 86 7.92 -0.70 5.91
N GLN A 87 8.82 -1.61 5.55
CA GLN A 87 10.21 -1.30 5.20
C GLN A 87 10.55 -2.00 3.88
N ILE A 88 11.03 -1.22 2.92
CA ILE A 88 11.38 -1.68 1.58
C ILE A 88 12.83 -1.32 1.29
N SER A 89 13.59 -2.29 0.82
CA SER A 89 14.99 -2.12 0.41
C SER A 89 15.22 -2.67 -0.98
N SER A 90 16.24 -2.16 -1.68
CA SER A 90 16.63 -2.67 -2.99
C SER A 90 17.14 -4.10 -2.84
N ALA A 91 16.64 -5.01 -3.68
CA ALA A 91 17.12 -6.38 -3.73
C ALA A 91 18.57 -6.49 -4.23
N GLN A 92 19.05 -5.46 -4.94
CA GLN A 92 20.40 -5.42 -5.50
C GLN A 92 21.41 -4.79 -4.55
N THR A 93 21.07 -3.65 -3.95
CA THR A 93 22.02 -2.87 -3.13
C THR A 93 21.79 -2.98 -1.62
N ALA A 94 20.66 -3.54 -1.19
CA ALA A 94 20.17 -3.54 0.19
C ALA A 94 19.95 -2.13 0.79
N GLU A 95 20.06 -1.07 -0.01
CA GLU A 95 19.77 0.30 0.42
C GLU A 95 18.27 0.46 0.70
N SER A 96 17.94 1.26 1.72
CA SER A 96 16.55 1.57 2.03
C SER A 96 15.94 2.42 0.90
N LEU A 97 14.83 1.93 0.35
CA LEU A 97 14.07 2.62 -0.68
C LEU A 97 12.89 3.38 -0.09
N HIS A 98 12.23 2.78 0.90
CA HIS A 98 11.01 3.31 1.48
C HIS A 98 10.81 2.79 2.91
N VAL A 99 10.22 3.63 3.75
CA VAL A 99 9.68 3.23 5.04
C VAL A 99 8.38 4.00 5.28
N GLU A 100 7.39 3.34 5.84
CA GLU A 100 6.11 3.96 6.18
C GLU A 100 5.58 3.29 7.45
N ASN A 101 4.98 4.09 8.32
CA ASN A 101 4.24 3.58 9.48
C ASN A 101 2.81 4.12 9.47
N GLY A 102 1.91 3.38 10.07
CA GLY A 102 0.50 3.74 10.03
C GLY A 102 -0.40 2.80 10.80
N MET A 103 -1.69 2.82 10.45
CA MET A 103 -2.67 1.90 10.98
C MET A 103 -3.71 1.48 9.95
N TRP A 104 -4.24 0.29 10.15
CA TRP A 104 -5.47 -0.19 9.54
C TRP A 104 -6.57 -0.24 10.58
N LEU A 105 -7.73 0.32 10.25
CA LEU A 105 -8.91 0.33 11.10
C LEU A 105 -10.07 -0.39 10.40
N PHE A 106 -10.78 -1.22 11.13
CA PHE A 106 -12.08 -1.73 10.79
C PHE A 106 -13.15 -0.88 11.50
N VAL A 107 -14.00 -0.26 10.69
CA VAL A 107 -15.06 0.63 11.12
C VAL A 107 -16.40 -0.11 10.96
N PRO A 108 -17.20 -0.28 12.02
CA PRO A 108 -18.51 -0.91 11.92
C PRO A 108 -19.47 -0.05 11.08
N PRO A 109 -20.66 -0.57 10.69
CA PRO A 109 -21.66 0.22 10.00
C PRO A 109 -21.98 1.53 10.73
N THR A 110 -22.21 2.60 9.96
CA THR A 110 -22.57 3.92 10.48
C THR A 110 -23.96 4.32 9.98
N SER A 111 -24.67 5.12 10.78
CA SER A 111 -25.98 5.67 10.39
C SER A 111 -25.88 7.13 9.93
N ALA A 112 -24.81 7.84 10.31
CA ALA A 112 -24.55 9.22 9.88
C ALA A 112 -23.03 9.45 9.67
N PRO A 113 -22.53 9.44 8.41
CA PRO A 113 -23.27 9.09 7.19
C PRO A 113 -23.72 7.63 7.21
N GLN A 114 -24.81 7.32 6.51
CA GLN A 114 -25.24 5.92 6.36
C GLN A 114 -24.25 5.16 5.47
N ALA A 115 -23.58 4.16 6.04
CA ALA A 115 -22.64 3.30 5.32
C ALA A 115 -22.60 1.90 5.96
N GLY A 116 -22.25 0.90 5.15
CA GLY A 116 -21.88 -0.41 5.65
C GLY A 116 -20.57 -0.38 6.45
N PRO A 117 -20.04 -1.53 6.89
CA PRO A 117 -18.72 -1.57 7.50
C PRO A 117 -17.68 -1.09 6.49
N THR A 118 -16.61 -0.45 6.96
CA THR A 118 -15.51 0.05 6.11
C THR A 118 -14.15 -0.31 6.70
N VAL A 119 -13.12 -0.26 5.86
CA VAL A 119 -11.72 -0.35 6.26
C VAL A 119 -11.00 0.95 5.91
N VAL A 120 -10.12 1.39 6.81
CA VAL A 120 -9.36 2.62 6.68
C VAL A 120 -7.88 2.28 6.82
N ARG A 121 -7.04 2.80 5.92
CA ARG A 121 -5.57 2.82 6.06
C ARG A 121 -5.13 4.26 6.22
N MET A 122 -4.35 4.54 7.26
CA MET A 122 -3.69 5.84 7.43
C MET A 122 -2.19 5.63 7.56
N GLY A 123 -1.39 6.47 6.93
CA GLY A 123 0.07 6.34 6.89
C GLY A 123 0.80 7.67 6.98
N THR A 124 2.05 7.61 7.44
CA THR A 124 3.03 8.70 7.42
C THR A 124 4.31 8.22 6.77
N ILE A 125 4.79 8.99 5.79
CA ILE A 125 5.93 8.68 4.95
C ILE A 125 7.02 9.73 5.22
N PRO A 126 8.28 9.36 5.49
CA PRO A 126 9.36 10.28 5.80
C PRO A 126 9.82 11.14 4.59
N HIS A 127 9.14 11.03 3.45
CA HIS A 127 9.26 11.97 2.34
C HIS A 127 8.49 13.28 2.61
N GLY A 128 7.68 13.32 3.68
CA GLY A 128 6.91 14.50 4.09
C GLY A 128 5.43 14.43 3.76
N ASP A 129 4.89 13.21 3.67
CA ASP A 129 3.52 12.94 3.25
C ASP A 129 2.77 12.16 4.34
N SER A 130 1.47 12.43 4.46
CA SER A 130 0.56 11.61 5.24
C SER A 130 -0.77 11.47 4.50
N PHE A 131 -1.39 10.30 4.60
CA PHE A 131 -2.66 10.04 3.93
C PHE A 131 -3.66 9.33 4.83
N LEU A 132 -4.93 9.46 4.46
CA LEU A 132 -6.05 8.63 4.93
C LEU A 132 -6.76 8.04 3.71
N ALA A 133 -6.77 6.73 3.58
CA ALA A 133 -7.48 6.02 2.53
C ALA A 133 -8.60 5.18 3.15
N GLN A 134 -9.78 5.19 2.53
CA GLN A 134 -10.93 4.43 3.01
C GLN A 134 -11.54 3.62 1.87
N GLY A 135 -12.13 2.48 2.23
CA GLY A 135 -12.90 1.66 1.31
C GLY A 135 -13.81 0.71 2.06
N ALA A 136 -14.62 -0.04 1.32
CA ALA A 136 -15.39 -1.13 1.91
C ALA A 136 -14.49 -2.38 2.06
N PRO A 137 -14.66 -3.20 3.12
CA PRO A 137 -14.13 -4.54 3.09
C PRO A 137 -14.74 -5.25 1.87
N VAL A 138 -13.90 -5.95 1.12
CA VAL A 138 -14.36 -6.78 0.02
C VAL A 138 -14.65 -8.18 0.58
N ALA A 139 -15.54 -8.92 -0.10
CA ALA A 139 -15.96 -10.24 0.34
C ALA A 139 -14.75 -11.15 0.62
N ASP A 140 -14.89 -11.92 1.70
CA ASP A 140 -14.03 -13.06 1.99
C ASP A 140 -14.42 -14.18 1.03
N VAL A 141 -13.53 -14.52 0.10
CA VAL A 141 -13.86 -15.39 -1.03
C VAL A 141 -13.07 -16.70 -1.00
N PRO A 142 -13.69 -17.83 -1.37
CA PRO A 142 -12.95 -19.05 -1.66
C PRO A 142 -12.02 -18.87 -2.85
N GLY A 143 -10.80 -19.42 -2.76
CA GLY A 143 -9.85 -19.43 -3.86
C GLY A 143 -8.99 -18.16 -3.99
N ALA A 144 -8.27 -18.08 -5.12
CA ALA A 144 -7.42 -16.95 -5.48
C ALA A 144 -8.24 -15.70 -5.83
N PRO A 145 -7.72 -14.49 -5.55
CA PRO A 145 -8.41 -13.26 -5.92
C PRO A 145 -8.26 -12.94 -7.40
N GLU A 146 -9.18 -12.13 -7.92
CA GLU A 146 -8.92 -11.40 -9.16
C GLU A 146 -8.04 -10.19 -8.86
N ILE A 147 -6.83 -10.16 -9.43
CA ILE A 147 -5.92 -9.03 -9.34
C ILE A 147 -6.07 -8.17 -10.59
N PRO A 148 -6.60 -6.93 -10.49
CA PRO A 148 -6.78 -6.06 -11.64
C PRO A 148 -5.42 -5.60 -12.20
N PRO A 149 -5.36 -5.26 -13.50
CA PRO A 149 -4.19 -4.61 -14.08
C PRO A 149 -3.83 -3.32 -13.34
N LEU A 150 -2.53 -3.03 -13.29
CA LEU A 150 -1.96 -1.83 -12.68
C LEU A 150 -1.14 -1.09 -13.73
N GLU A 151 -1.74 -0.12 -14.42
CA GLU A 151 -1.07 0.58 -15.52
C GLU A 151 0.03 1.51 -14.99
N SER A 152 1.26 1.30 -15.45
CA SER A 152 2.39 2.20 -15.18
C SER A 152 2.47 3.37 -16.16
N THR A 153 1.68 3.34 -17.23
CA THR A 153 1.74 4.37 -18.28
C THR A 153 1.09 5.66 -17.77
N PRO A 154 1.76 6.81 -17.89
CA PRO A 154 1.21 8.08 -17.43
C PRO A 154 0.00 8.48 -18.27
N PRO A 155 -1.00 9.15 -17.68
CA PRO A 155 -2.14 9.67 -18.43
C PRO A 155 -1.70 10.57 -19.58
N GLY A 156 -2.21 10.31 -20.78
CA GLY A 156 -1.93 11.11 -21.98
C GLY A 156 -0.70 10.69 -22.79
N PHE A 157 0.03 9.65 -22.38
CA PHE A 157 1.19 9.13 -23.10
C PHE A 157 0.92 7.71 -23.66
N PRO A 158 1.38 7.39 -24.88
CA PRO A 158 1.39 6.02 -25.37
C PRO A 158 2.53 5.21 -24.74
N PHE A 159 2.27 3.94 -24.40
CA PHE A 159 3.32 3.02 -23.95
C PHE A 159 4.18 2.56 -25.12
N GLY A 160 5.50 2.64 -24.98
CA GLY A 160 6.47 2.18 -25.99
C GLY A 160 6.71 3.17 -27.13
N GLU A 161 5.99 4.28 -27.16
CA GLU A 161 6.19 5.36 -28.13
C GLU A 161 6.59 6.64 -27.41
N GLY A 162 7.75 7.20 -27.77
CA GLY A 162 8.21 8.46 -27.21
C GLY A 162 8.84 8.32 -25.83
N TYR A 163 8.12 8.69 -24.78
CA TYR A 163 8.70 9.00 -23.48
C TYR A 163 8.74 7.83 -22.49
N PHE A 164 7.73 6.94 -22.50
CA PHE A 164 7.60 5.88 -21.51
C PHE A 164 7.41 4.49 -22.14
N PRO A 165 8.24 3.50 -21.79
CA PRO A 165 9.48 3.63 -21.03
C PRO A 165 10.55 4.37 -21.86
N PRO A 166 11.53 5.04 -21.24
CA PRO A 166 12.65 5.63 -21.96
C PRO A 166 13.42 4.59 -22.80
N PRO A 167 13.93 4.95 -24.00
CA PRO A 167 14.74 4.04 -24.81
C PRO A 167 15.93 3.49 -24.04
N GLY A 168 16.19 2.18 -24.16
CA GLY A 168 17.27 1.51 -23.45
C GLY A 168 16.98 1.21 -21.97
N THR A 169 15.72 1.33 -21.53
CA THR A 169 15.30 0.88 -20.20
C THR A 169 15.68 -0.59 -19.98
N VAL A 170 16.37 -0.84 -18.87
CA VAL A 170 16.77 -2.18 -18.43
C VAL A 170 16.03 -2.52 -17.15
N LEU A 171 15.34 -3.66 -17.13
CA LEU A 171 14.65 -4.15 -15.94
C LEU A 171 15.63 -4.79 -14.94
N PRO A 172 15.34 -4.72 -13.64
CA PRO A 172 16.03 -5.52 -12.63
C PRO A 172 16.02 -7.02 -12.99
N PRO A 173 17.08 -7.77 -12.65
CA PRO A 173 17.12 -9.21 -12.89
C PRO A 173 15.89 -9.93 -12.30
N GLY A 174 15.27 -10.81 -13.10
CA GLY A 174 14.11 -11.59 -12.70
C GLY A 174 12.76 -10.89 -12.86
N ILE A 175 12.74 -9.60 -13.23
CA ILE A 175 11.49 -8.89 -13.54
C ILE A 175 11.17 -9.06 -15.03
N PRO A 176 9.98 -9.58 -15.41
CA PRO A 176 9.60 -9.78 -16.81
C PRO A 176 9.17 -8.47 -17.47
N ASP A 177 9.33 -8.38 -18.80
CA ASP A 177 8.99 -7.18 -19.59
C ASP A 177 7.53 -6.71 -19.40
N GLU A 178 6.58 -7.65 -19.21
CA GLU A 178 5.17 -7.30 -18.94
C GLU A 178 5.01 -6.44 -17.67
N ALA A 179 5.86 -6.65 -16.66
CA ALA A 179 5.79 -5.91 -15.41
C ALA A 179 6.14 -4.43 -15.58
N LEU A 180 6.83 -4.05 -16.66
CA LEU A 180 7.11 -2.64 -16.95
C LEU A 180 5.85 -1.86 -17.29
N ARG A 181 4.89 -2.48 -18.00
CA ARG A 181 3.58 -1.86 -18.29
C ARG A 181 2.56 -2.12 -17.20
N ASN A 182 2.62 -3.31 -16.61
CA ASN A 182 1.65 -3.78 -15.64
C ASN A 182 2.33 -4.56 -14.50
N PRO A 183 2.82 -3.87 -13.45
CA PRO A 183 3.45 -4.52 -12.31
C PRO A 183 2.61 -5.60 -11.64
N ALA A 184 1.27 -5.54 -11.72
CA ALA A 184 0.40 -6.59 -11.19
C ALA A 184 0.52 -7.94 -11.93
N ALA A 185 1.23 -8.01 -13.07
CA ALA A 185 1.63 -9.27 -13.70
C ALA A 185 2.45 -10.17 -12.76
N LEU A 186 3.32 -9.58 -11.94
CA LEU A 186 4.14 -10.31 -10.96
C LEU A 186 3.28 -11.05 -9.93
N LEU A 187 2.26 -10.36 -9.39
CA LEU A 187 1.35 -10.95 -8.41
C LEU A 187 0.55 -12.11 -9.02
N ARG A 188 0.01 -11.89 -10.23
CA ARG A 188 -0.74 -12.90 -10.98
C ARG A 188 0.11 -14.12 -11.35
N GLN A 189 1.42 -13.95 -11.55
CA GLN A 189 2.32 -15.06 -11.82
C GLN A 189 2.45 -15.98 -10.60
N VAL A 190 2.67 -15.41 -9.41
CA VAL A 190 2.75 -16.18 -8.16
C VAL A 190 1.50 -17.01 -7.94
N LEU A 191 0.31 -16.44 -8.17
CA LEU A 191 -0.96 -17.15 -7.98
C LEU A 191 -1.11 -18.39 -8.87
N LYS A 192 -0.47 -18.42 -10.06
CA LYS A 192 -0.51 -19.59 -10.95
C LYS A 192 0.31 -20.77 -10.43
N GLU A 193 1.24 -20.51 -9.52
CA GLU A 193 2.17 -21.50 -8.97
C GLU A 193 1.70 -22.04 -7.61
N GLN A 194 0.54 -21.60 -7.14
CA GLN A 194 0.06 -21.86 -5.78
C GLN A 194 -1.40 -22.32 -5.77
N THR A 195 -1.75 -23.12 -4.77
CA THR A 195 -3.14 -23.44 -4.46
C THR A 195 -3.64 -22.47 -3.40
N VAL A 196 -4.30 -21.40 -3.83
CA VAL A 196 -5.00 -20.49 -2.91
C VAL A 196 -6.34 -21.10 -2.57
N VAL A 197 -6.63 -21.33 -1.30
CA VAL A 197 -7.91 -21.89 -0.84
C VAL A 197 -8.89 -20.81 -0.39
N HIS A 198 -8.38 -19.64 0.01
CA HIS A 198 -9.19 -18.58 0.56
C HIS A 198 -8.48 -17.22 0.48
N THR A 199 -9.22 -16.14 0.26
CA THR A 199 -8.68 -14.77 0.21
C THR A 199 -9.59 -13.75 0.89
N THR A 200 -9.01 -12.98 1.81
CA THR A 200 -9.61 -11.75 2.36
C THR A 200 -9.01 -10.54 1.64
N THR A 201 -9.84 -9.64 1.12
CA THR A 201 -9.38 -8.46 0.36
C THR A 201 -9.68 -7.15 1.08
N LEU A 202 -8.64 -6.34 1.32
CA LEU A 202 -8.73 -4.99 1.87
C LEU A 202 -8.40 -3.97 0.79
N SER A 203 -9.38 -3.21 0.32
CA SER A 203 -9.21 -2.26 -0.78
C SER A 203 -9.57 -0.85 -0.33
N VAL A 204 -8.61 0.06 -0.39
CA VAL A 204 -8.76 1.45 0.07
C VAL A 204 -8.25 2.44 -0.97
N ARG A 205 -8.81 3.64 -0.97
CA ARG A 205 -8.34 4.75 -1.78
C ARG A 205 -8.52 6.08 -1.06
N THR A 206 -7.70 7.05 -1.42
CA THR A 206 -7.84 8.44 -0.98
C THR A 206 -8.90 9.15 -1.83
N GLY A 207 -9.68 10.02 -1.20
CA GLY A 207 -10.49 11.05 -1.85
C GLY A 207 -9.75 12.39 -1.96
N PRO A 208 -10.44 13.44 -2.44
CA PRO A 208 -9.87 14.78 -2.52
C PRO A 208 -9.49 15.33 -1.14
N GLY A 209 -8.24 15.75 -0.95
CA GLY A 209 -7.76 16.37 0.29
C GLY A 209 -7.34 15.39 1.39
N ASP A 210 -7.41 14.09 1.11
CA ASP A 210 -7.04 13.01 2.04
C ASP A 210 -5.53 12.78 2.14
N ILE A 211 -4.73 13.45 1.31
CA ILE A 211 -3.27 13.45 1.37
C ILE A 211 -2.79 14.85 1.79
N ARG A 212 -1.86 14.89 2.75
CA ARG A 212 -1.20 16.10 3.24
C ARG A 212 0.30 15.97 3.00
N ASN A 213 0.81 16.93 2.24
CA ASN A 213 2.21 17.00 1.84
C ASN A 213 2.85 18.25 2.46
N ILE A 214 4.12 18.17 2.84
CA ILE A 214 4.89 19.36 3.22
C ILE A 214 5.05 20.32 2.03
N GLY A 215 5.43 21.56 2.30
CA GLY A 215 5.53 22.61 1.26
C GLY A 215 6.45 22.24 0.09
N PHE A 216 7.59 21.61 0.37
CA PHE A 216 8.52 21.17 -0.68
C PHE A 216 7.87 20.13 -1.61
N VAL A 217 7.25 19.10 -1.05
CA VAL A 217 6.60 18.03 -1.84
C VAL A 217 5.42 18.60 -2.63
N THR A 218 4.62 19.47 -2.02
CA THR A 218 3.52 20.17 -2.72
C THR A 218 4.00 20.92 -3.97
N ALA A 219 5.18 21.53 -3.89
CA ALA A 219 5.73 22.32 -5.00
C ALA A 219 6.45 21.48 -6.07
N ASN A 220 7.01 20.32 -5.71
CA ASN A 220 7.95 19.59 -6.59
C ASN A 220 7.46 18.20 -7.01
N ALA A 221 6.69 17.48 -6.18
CA ALA A 221 6.33 16.08 -6.41
C ALA A 221 5.03 15.74 -5.65
N ASN A 222 3.98 16.52 -5.88
CA ASN A 222 2.78 16.54 -5.06
C ASN A 222 2.04 15.19 -5.13
N ALA A 223 2.02 14.41 -4.04
CA ALA A 223 1.23 13.19 -3.97
C ALA A 223 -0.27 13.54 -3.96
N THR A 224 -1.00 13.13 -5.00
CA THR A 224 -2.40 13.55 -5.21
C THR A 224 -3.41 12.45 -4.96
N THR A 225 -3.04 11.20 -5.21
CA THR A 225 -3.92 10.05 -4.99
C THR A 225 -3.12 8.84 -4.51
N LEU A 226 -3.78 7.96 -3.77
CA LEU A 226 -3.29 6.64 -3.42
C LEU A 226 -4.45 5.64 -3.49
N ARG A 227 -4.18 4.49 -4.09
CA ARG A 227 -5.00 3.29 -4.00
C ARG A 227 -4.12 2.15 -3.50
N ALA A 228 -4.60 1.43 -2.50
CA ALA A 228 -3.90 0.27 -1.97
C ALA A 228 -4.86 -0.91 -1.84
N ILE A 229 -4.40 -2.10 -2.21
CA ILE A 229 -5.10 -3.36 -1.99
C ILE A 229 -4.18 -4.34 -1.29
N LEU A 230 -4.66 -4.94 -0.21
CA LEU A 230 -4.07 -6.13 0.41
C LEU A 230 -4.94 -7.35 0.08
N TRP A 231 -4.33 -8.40 -0.44
CA TRP A 231 -4.92 -9.73 -0.57
C TRP A 231 -4.26 -10.65 0.45
N ILE A 232 -5.02 -11.05 1.46
CA ILE A 232 -4.56 -11.94 2.53
C ILE A 232 -5.03 -13.34 2.17
N GLU A 233 -4.11 -14.20 1.81
CA GLU A 233 -4.36 -15.45 1.12
C GLU A 233 -3.95 -16.63 1.99
N THR A 234 -4.82 -17.62 2.12
CA THR A 234 -4.47 -18.92 2.67
C THR A 234 -3.99 -19.81 1.52
N ILE A 235 -2.72 -20.21 1.59
CA ILE A 235 -2.08 -21.07 0.60
C ILE A 235 -2.00 -22.49 1.16
N GLN A 236 -2.52 -23.46 0.41
CA GLN A 236 -2.31 -24.87 0.68
C GLN A 236 -0.99 -25.34 0.08
N ARG A 237 -0.09 -25.86 0.93
CA ARG A 237 1.20 -26.43 0.52
C ARG A 237 1.05 -27.87 0.02
N PRO A 238 2.04 -28.39 -0.74
CA PRO A 238 2.03 -29.78 -1.22
C PRO A 238 1.98 -30.85 -0.11
N ASP A 239 2.45 -30.53 1.09
CA ASP A 239 2.41 -31.41 2.26
C ASP A 239 1.06 -31.39 3.01
N GLY A 240 0.09 -30.62 2.49
CA GLY A 240 -1.24 -30.45 3.08
C GLY A 240 -1.32 -29.40 4.18
N THR A 241 -0.20 -28.78 4.57
CA THR A 241 -0.20 -27.67 5.54
C THR A 241 -0.65 -26.37 4.89
N GLU A 242 -1.11 -25.42 5.70
CA GLU A 242 -1.49 -24.08 5.24
C GLU A 242 -0.48 -23.02 5.68
N THR A 243 -0.44 -21.93 4.93
CA THR A 243 0.28 -20.71 5.29
C THR A 243 -0.44 -19.49 4.83
N LEU A 244 -0.13 -18.37 5.46
CA LEU A 244 -0.60 -17.08 5.00
C LEU A 244 0.42 -16.43 4.08
N GLN A 245 -0.09 -15.96 2.94
CA GLN A 245 0.56 -15.06 2.01
C GLN A 245 -0.18 -13.72 2.03
N LEU A 246 0.55 -12.64 1.83
CA LEU A 246 0.02 -11.29 1.63
C LEU A 246 0.56 -10.80 0.30
N GLN A 247 -0.29 -10.70 -0.70
CA GLN A 247 0.00 -9.90 -1.88
C GLN A 247 -0.54 -8.50 -1.69
N TYR A 248 0.16 -7.50 -2.23
CA TYR A 248 -0.37 -6.15 -2.25
C TYR A 248 0.00 -5.38 -3.50
N SER A 249 -0.83 -4.39 -3.80
CA SER A 249 -0.54 -3.33 -4.76
C SER A 249 -0.78 -1.97 -4.10
N GLN A 250 0.12 -1.03 -4.36
CA GLN A 250 -0.02 0.37 -4.03
C GLN A 250 0.26 1.18 -5.28
N HIS A 251 -0.69 2.02 -5.67
CA HIS A 251 -0.61 2.90 -6.81
C HIS A 251 -0.92 4.31 -6.36
N SER A 252 0.10 5.15 -6.40
CA SER A 252 0.02 6.56 -6.07
C SER A 252 0.30 7.40 -7.30
N ILE A 253 -0.26 8.60 -7.35
CA ILE A 253 0.05 9.59 -8.39
C ILE A 253 0.84 10.73 -7.78
N LEU A 254 2.02 10.99 -8.33
CA LEU A 254 2.80 12.17 -8.03
C LEU A 254 2.62 13.19 -9.17
N ARG A 255 2.19 14.39 -8.81
CA ARG A 255 2.02 15.52 -9.72
C ARG A 255 3.24 16.42 -9.66
N PHE A 256 3.85 16.64 -10.81
CA PHE A 256 5.03 17.49 -10.97
C PHE A 256 4.66 18.77 -11.70
N PRO A 257 5.28 19.91 -11.37
CA PRO A 257 4.95 21.20 -11.95
C PRO A 257 5.32 21.32 -13.44
N ALA A 258 6.26 20.52 -13.93
CA ALA A 258 6.73 20.54 -15.31
C ALA A 258 6.90 19.12 -15.87
N GLY A 259 6.41 18.89 -17.10
CA GLY A 259 6.55 17.64 -17.84
C GLY A 259 7.78 17.57 -18.75
N PRO A 260 8.04 16.41 -19.37
CA PRO A 260 9.01 16.28 -20.45
C PRO A 260 8.44 16.86 -21.75
N ASN A 261 9.26 17.63 -22.47
CA ASN A 261 8.90 18.62 -23.49
C ASN A 261 8.45 19.97 -22.89
N PRO A 262 9.14 21.07 -23.21
CA PRO A 262 9.21 22.28 -22.40
C PRO A 262 7.95 23.13 -22.52
N ASP A 263 6.86 22.69 -21.89
CA ASP A 263 5.92 23.64 -21.33
C ASP A 263 5.94 23.54 -19.80
N PRO A 264 6.79 24.33 -19.12
CA PRO A 264 6.80 24.39 -17.66
C PRO A 264 5.48 24.91 -17.05
N ALA A 265 4.48 25.27 -17.87
CA ALA A 265 3.14 25.63 -17.42
C ALA A 265 2.17 24.43 -17.32
N VAL A 266 2.53 23.23 -17.79
CA VAL A 266 1.64 22.05 -17.76
C VAL A 266 2.12 21.01 -16.74
N PRO A 267 1.37 20.80 -15.63
CA PRO A 267 1.66 19.74 -14.69
C PRO A 267 1.53 18.35 -15.33
N ILE A 268 2.36 17.41 -14.87
CA ILE A 268 2.31 16.01 -15.29
C ILE A 268 2.07 15.09 -14.09
N ASP A 269 1.25 14.06 -14.30
CA ASP A 269 0.94 13.03 -13.31
C ASP A 269 1.69 11.75 -13.64
N TRP A 270 2.57 11.31 -12.74
CA TRP A 270 3.31 10.07 -12.88
C TRP A 270 2.81 9.01 -11.89
N PRO A 271 2.52 7.79 -12.36
CA PRO A 271 2.35 6.64 -11.50
C PRO A 271 3.60 6.33 -10.69
N HIS A 272 3.40 6.12 -9.38
CA HIS A 272 4.38 5.59 -8.46
C HIS A 272 3.79 4.33 -7.85
N ILE A 273 4.37 3.19 -8.22
CA ILE A 273 3.79 1.86 -8.05
C ILE A 273 4.70 1.00 -7.19
N GLN A 274 4.10 0.33 -6.22
CA GLN A 274 4.73 -0.74 -5.45
C GLN A 274 3.84 -1.97 -5.48
N VAL A 275 4.42 -3.14 -5.79
CA VAL A 275 3.76 -4.44 -5.65
C VAL A 275 4.66 -5.38 -4.88
N GLY A 276 4.08 -6.27 -4.07
CA GLY A 276 4.86 -7.25 -3.29
C GLY A 276 4.07 -8.50 -2.98
N THR A 277 4.80 -9.61 -2.83
CA THR A 277 4.29 -10.89 -2.31
C THR A 277 5.10 -11.25 -1.07
N LEU A 278 4.42 -11.39 0.06
CA LEU A 278 5.03 -11.61 1.37
C LEU A 278 4.43 -12.85 2.02
N VAL A 279 5.23 -13.57 2.82
CA VAL A 279 4.78 -14.73 3.59
C VAL A 279 4.88 -14.40 5.07
N LYS A 280 3.87 -14.82 5.84
CA LYS A 280 3.86 -14.67 7.29
C LYS A 280 4.96 -15.54 7.92
N GLN A 281 5.75 -14.95 8.82
CA GLN A 281 6.85 -15.61 9.52
C GLN A 281 6.40 -16.31 10.81
#